data_AF-A0A7J7PX83-F1
#
_entry.id   AF-A0A7J7PX83-F1
#
_cell.length_a   1.000
_cell.length_b   1.000
_cell.length_c   1.000
_cell.angle_alpha   90.00
_cell.angle_beta   90.00
_cell.angle_gamma   90.00
#
_symmetry.space_group_name_H-M   'P 1'
#
loop_
_entity.id
_entity.type
_entity.pdbx_description
1 polymer ?
#
loop_
_entity_poly.entity_id
_entity_poly.type
_entity_poly.pdbx_seq_one_letter_code
_entity_poly.pdbx_strand_id
1 'polypeptide(L)'
;MRPFVKTLPHVRRRLSWKQAERDALKRHLMGLGLGRWKEIHSALSSSLHNFKHGPGDVEDACWQLLCELQLLLGAPEDRLFLARLMEPVAEWGPISTPGAPYGKLQGSAKSIVRRLALLQDFNALMPALQRSEAVAGMFRAMVAAALPAAAAPASWWDVECDVALMVGMHRHGYANYEAVRQDPDLTAAFQHKQRQLYHSLASGAPAAATPSCSLCLERWQLPQVSSSPMRALLASRHTASIGELYWRAQQQLEQ
;
A
#
# COMPACT_ATOMS: atom_id res chain seq x y z
N MET A 1 28.61 -2.14 19.15
CA MET A 1 28.24 -3.59 19.19
C MET A 1 26.79 -3.68 19.67
N ARG A 2 25.86 -4.19 18.87
CA ARG A 2 24.47 -4.41 19.33
C ARG A 2 24.48 -5.46 20.45
N PRO A 3 23.76 -5.27 21.58
CA PRO A 3 23.61 -6.34 22.55
C PRO A 3 22.96 -7.55 21.86
N PHE A 4 23.59 -8.72 22.01
CA PHE A 4 23.08 -9.98 21.51
C PHE A 4 21.87 -10.36 22.36
N VAL A 5 20.68 -9.85 22.01
CA VAL A 5 19.44 -10.21 22.69
C VAL A 5 19.11 -11.65 22.29
N LYS A 6 19.36 -12.58 23.21
CA LYS A 6 18.92 -13.97 23.10
C LYS A 6 17.38 -13.97 23.13
N THR A 7 16.79 -14.50 22.06
CA THR A 7 15.37 -14.85 21.81
C THR A 7 14.34 -13.70 21.63
N LEU A 8 14.11 -13.34 20.35
CA LEU A 8 13.03 -12.55 19.69
C LEU A 8 12.66 -11.16 20.26
N PRO A 9 12.53 -10.12 19.40
CA PRO A 9 11.62 -10.13 18.25
C PRO A 9 12.37 -10.17 16.91
N HIS A 10 11.93 -11.10 16.06
CA HIS A 10 12.46 -11.50 14.75
C HIS A 10 13.79 -12.31 14.72
N VAL A 11 13.70 -13.58 14.26
CA VAL A 11 14.87 -14.49 14.11
C VAL A 11 15.83 -13.90 13.09
N ARG A 12 17.11 -13.77 13.46
CA ARG A 12 18.21 -13.34 12.58
C ARG A 12 19.14 -14.52 12.32
N ARG A 13 19.19 -15.01 11.09
CA ARG A 13 20.06 -16.12 10.67
C ARG A 13 21.34 -15.64 10.01
N ARG A 14 21.41 -14.38 9.55
CA ARG A 14 22.57 -13.74 8.91
C ARG A 14 23.10 -14.52 7.70
N LEU A 15 22.20 -15.11 6.92
CA LEU A 15 22.55 -15.80 5.69
C LEU A 15 22.87 -14.78 4.58
N SER A 16 23.71 -15.15 3.63
CA SER A 16 24.01 -14.32 2.48
C SER A 16 22.80 -14.19 1.56
N TRP A 17 22.40 -12.95 1.29
CA TRP A 17 21.30 -12.62 0.38
C TRP A 17 21.67 -12.93 -1.07
N LYS A 18 20.72 -13.51 -1.82
CA LYS A 18 20.80 -13.66 -3.28
C LYS A 18 20.16 -12.47 -3.97
N GLN A 19 20.53 -12.22 -5.24
CA GLN A 19 19.95 -11.10 -6.01
C GLN A 19 18.42 -11.21 -6.14
N ALA A 20 17.90 -12.39 -6.44
CA ALA A 20 16.46 -12.62 -6.53
C ALA A 20 15.72 -12.34 -5.20
N GLU A 21 16.37 -12.61 -4.06
CA GLU A 21 15.82 -12.32 -2.73
C GLU A 21 15.80 -10.81 -2.47
N ARG A 22 16.83 -10.06 -2.88
CA ARG A 22 16.87 -8.59 -2.79
C ARG A 22 15.78 -7.93 -3.63
N ASP A 23 15.61 -8.39 -4.86
CA ASP A 23 14.60 -7.86 -5.77
C ASP A 23 13.19 -8.15 -5.28
N ALA A 24 12.95 -9.35 -4.75
CA ALA A 24 11.68 -9.70 -4.11
C ALA A 24 11.43 -8.89 -2.84
N LEU A 25 12.44 -8.72 -1.98
CA LEU A 25 12.31 -7.94 -0.75
C LEU A 25 11.96 -6.48 -1.07
N LYS A 26 12.66 -5.86 -2.03
CA LYS A 26 12.34 -4.50 -2.49
C LYS A 26 10.90 -4.40 -2.98
N ARG A 27 10.42 -5.37 -3.77
CA ARG A 27 9.03 -5.39 -4.26
C ARG A 27 8.03 -5.48 -3.11
N HIS A 28 8.21 -6.41 -2.17
CA HIS A 28 7.29 -6.58 -1.04
C HIS A 28 7.33 -5.41 -0.07
N LEU A 29 8.51 -4.83 0.20
CA LEU A 29 8.64 -3.61 1.00
C LEU A 29 7.91 -2.43 0.35
N MET A 30 8.02 -2.27 -0.97
CA MET A 30 7.28 -1.23 -1.71
C MET A 30 5.77 -1.48 -1.83
N GLY A 31 5.28 -2.67 -1.47
CA GLY A 31 3.86 -3.00 -1.42
C GLY A 31 3.28 -2.88 -0.01
N LEU A 32 4.01 -3.36 0.99
CA LEU A 32 3.52 -3.46 2.37
C LEU A 32 3.94 -2.27 3.22
N GLY A 33 5.11 -1.67 2.99
CA GLY A 33 5.67 -0.59 3.80
C GLY A 33 6.55 -1.08 4.95
N LEU A 34 7.10 -0.13 5.72
CA LEU A 34 7.97 -0.42 6.87
C LEU A 34 7.15 -0.94 8.06
N GLY A 35 7.82 -1.65 8.98
CA GLY A 35 7.24 -2.20 10.21
C GLY A 35 6.51 -3.55 10.05
N ARG A 36 6.14 -3.91 8.82
CA ARG A 36 5.37 -5.13 8.51
C ARG A 36 6.26 -6.34 8.23
N TRP A 37 7.27 -6.55 9.08
CA TRP A 37 8.36 -7.51 8.83
C TRP A 37 7.90 -8.95 8.71
N LYS A 38 6.91 -9.37 9.50
CA LYS A 38 6.34 -10.71 9.44
C LYS A 38 5.58 -10.95 8.13
N GLU A 39 4.89 -9.93 7.64
CA GLU A 39 4.10 -10.03 6.42
C GLU A 39 5.01 -10.01 5.18
N ILE A 40 6.05 -9.17 5.18
CA ILE A 40 7.10 -9.20 4.15
C ILE A 40 7.81 -10.56 4.17
N HIS A 41 8.15 -11.08 5.35
CA HIS A 41 8.77 -12.40 5.49
C HIS A 41 7.87 -13.53 4.98
N SER A 42 6.58 -13.51 5.31
CA SER A 42 5.59 -14.47 4.81
C SER A 42 5.48 -14.39 3.28
N ALA A 43 5.39 -13.19 2.71
CA ALA A 43 5.32 -12.99 1.27
C ALA A 43 6.58 -13.47 0.53
N LEU A 44 7.77 -13.25 1.11
CA LEU A 44 9.04 -13.79 0.60
C LEU A 44 9.07 -15.31 0.68
N SER A 45 8.64 -15.88 1.80
CA SER A 45 8.61 -17.33 2.01
C SER A 45 7.68 -18.03 1.01
N SER A 46 6.55 -17.41 0.68
CA SER A 46 5.58 -17.93 -0.29
C SER A 46 6.02 -17.76 -1.74
N SER A 47 6.76 -16.69 -2.07
CA SER A 47 7.15 -16.37 -3.45
C SER A 47 8.51 -16.92 -3.88
N LEU A 48 9.37 -17.30 -2.93
CA LEU A 48 10.73 -17.75 -3.21
C LEU A 48 10.93 -19.20 -2.75
N HIS A 49 11.42 -20.04 -3.66
CA HIS A 49 11.81 -21.39 -3.31
C HIS A 49 13.03 -21.39 -2.37
N ASN A 50 12.97 -22.18 -1.29
CA ASN A 50 14.03 -22.33 -0.29
C ASN A 50 14.46 -21.01 0.38
N PHE A 51 13.52 -20.10 0.64
CA PHE A 51 13.79 -18.91 1.45
C PHE A 51 14.08 -19.29 2.91
N LYS A 52 15.31 -19.06 3.37
CA LYS A 52 15.79 -19.50 4.69
C LYS A 52 16.00 -18.38 5.70
N HIS A 53 15.87 -17.12 5.29
CA HIS A 53 16.06 -15.97 6.16
C HIS A 53 14.95 -15.91 7.22
N GLY A 54 15.27 -15.40 8.41
CA GLY A 54 14.27 -15.10 9.42
C GLY A 54 13.71 -13.68 9.27
N PRO A 55 12.63 -13.32 9.96
CA PRO A 55 12.04 -11.98 9.85
C PRO A 55 12.99 -10.85 10.27
N GLY A 56 14.04 -11.15 11.05
CA GLY A 56 14.97 -10.13 11.54
C GLY A 56 16.04 -9.84 10.49
N ASP A 57 16.35 -10.83 9.66
CA ASP A 57 17.18 -10.62 8.48
C ASP A 57 16.44 -9.74 7.48
N VAL A 58 15.13 -9.93 7.32
CA VAL A 58 14.26 -9.08 6.47
C VAL A 58 14.27 -7.63 6.97
N GLU A 59 14.07 -7.42 8.27
CA GLU A 59 14.15 -6.09 8.89
C GLU A 59 15.51 -5.43 8.64
N ASP A 60 16.62 -6.11 8.96
CA ASP A 60 17.97 -5.55 8.77
C ASP A 60 18.25 -5.25 7.29
N ALA A 61 17.76 -6.10 6.37
CA ALA A 61 17.88 -5.88 4.92
C ALA A 61 17.06 -4.66 4.46
N CYS A 62 15.82 -4.48 4.95
CA CYS A 62 15.00 -3.31 4.66
C CYS A 62 15.71 -2.02 5.12
N TRP A 63 16.30 -2.02 6.31
CA TRP A 63 17.03 -0.86 6.80
C TRP A 63 18.30 -0.58 6.01
N GLN A 64 19.05 -1.60 5.60
CA GLN A 64 20.19 -1.42 4.69
C GLN A 64 19.75 -0.72 3.39
N LEU A 65 18.59 -1.08 2.81
CA LEU A 65 18.09 -0.41 1.60
C LEU A 65 17.92 1.10 1.84
N LEU A 66 17.36 1.49 2.99
CA LEU A 66 17.17 2.91 3.33
C LEU A 66 18.51 3.63 3.49
N CYS A 67 19.52 3.00 4.10
CA CYS A 67 20.88 3.54 4.16
C CYS A 67 21.46 3.74 2.75
N GLU A 68 21.31 2.77 1.84
CA GLU A 68 21.78 2.89 0.46
C GLU A 68 21.04 3.99 -0.33
N LEU A 69 19.73 4.15 -0.10
CA LEU A 69 18.94 5.22 -0.69
C LEU A 69 19.41 6.60 -0.19
N GLN A 70 19.80 6.73 1.08
CA GLN A 70 20.29 7.98 1.65
C GLN A 70 21.46 8.56 0.86
N LEU A 71 22.36 7.70 0.40
CA LEU A 71 23.54 8.08 -0.37
C LEU A 71 23.20 8.59 -1.78
N LEU A 72 21.99 8.28 -2.29
CA LEU A 72 21.56 8.60 -3.64
C LEU A 72 20.65 9.84 -3.72
N LEU A 73 20.15 10.34 -2.59
CA LEU A 73 19.23 11.47 -2.56
C LEU A 73 19.98 12.82 -2.50
N GLY A 74 19.80 13.63 -3.55
CA GLY A 74 20.34 14.99 -3.60
C GLY A 74 19.45 16.05 -2.95
N ALA A 75 18.13 15.94 -3.11
CA ALA A 75 17.19 16.99 -2.71
C ALA A 75 16.88 16.97 -1.20
N PRO A 76 16.79 18.13 -0.52
CA PRO A 76 16.55 18.22 0.92
C PRO A 76 15.17 17.66 1.32
N GLU A 77 14.15 17.84 0.48
CA GLU A 77 12.81 17.28 0.69
C GLU A 77 12.81 15.75 0.78
N ASP A 78 13.52 15.08 -0.13
CA ASP A 78 13.56 13.63 -0.19
C ASP A 78 14.39 13.06 0.97
N ARG A 79 15.40 13.81 1.44
CA ARG A 79 16.16 13.49 2.66
C ARG A 79 15.33 13.62 3.93
N LEU A 80 14.42 14.59 4.02
CA LEU A 80 13.53 14.74 5.16
C LEU A 80 12.56 13.57 5.28
N PHE A 81 11.97 13.13 4.16
CA PHE A 81 11.13 11.93 4.15
C PHE A 81 11.90 10.70 4.62
N LEU A 82 13.12 10.51 4.11
CA LEU A 82 13.96 9.39 4.52
C LEU A 82 14.37 9.48 6.00
N ALA A 83 14.73 10.66 6.50
CA ALA A 83 15.07 10.87 7.90
C ALA A 83 13.91 10.50 8.83
N ARG A 84 12.67 10.86 8.47
CA ARG A 84 11.46 10.43 9.21
C ARG A 84 11.30 8.91 9.20
N LEU A 85 11.55 8.25 8.07
CA LEU A 85 11.47 6.79 7.97
C LEU A 85 12.56 6.08 8.78
N MET A 86 13.75 6.68 8.91
CA MET A 86 14.90 6.13 9.61
C MET A 86 14.96 6.48 11.10
N GLU A 87 14.06 7.33 11.61
CA GLU A 87 14.03 7.76 13.01
C GLU A 87 14.10 6.57 14.01
N PRO A 88 13.36 5.45 13.82
CA PRO A 88 13.41 4.33 14.76
C PRO A 88 14.78 3.64 14.86
N VAL A 89 15.66 3.88 13.89
CA VAL A 89 16.98 3.25 13.78
C VAL A 89 18.11 4.28 13.69
N ALA A 90 17.85 5.54 14.03
CA ALA A 90 18.82 6.63 13.89
C ALA A 90 20.15 6.35 14.64
N GLU A 91 20.08 5.65 15.76
CA GLU A 91 21.23 5.31 16.61
C GLU A 91 21.93 3.99 16.22
N TRP A 92 21.38 3.21 15.27
CA TRP A 92 21.86 1.85 15.00
C TRP A 92 23.15 1.80 14.20
N GLY A 93 23.65 2.95 13.73
CA GLY A 93 24.79 3.06 12.83
C GLY A 93 24.48 2.52 11.43
N PRO A 94 25.49 2.44 10.53
CA PRO A 94 25.29 1.91 9.20
C PRO A 94 24.92 0.42 9.24
N ILE A 95 23.73 0.08 8.71
CA ILE A 95 23.19 -1.28 8.71
C ILE A 95 23.62 -1.97 7.42
N SER A 96 24.25 -3.14 7.55
CA SER A 96 24.69 -3.96 6.43
C SER A 96 24.39 -5.43 6.68
N THR A 97 23.95 -6.12 5.63
CA THR A 97 23.61 -7.56 5.62
C THR A 97 24.44 -8.27 4.55
N PRO A 98 24.88 -9.51 4.79
CA PRO A 98 25.80 -10.21 3.91
C PRO A 98 25.16 -10.61 2.57
N GLY A 99 25.98 -10.80 1.53
CA GLY A 99 25.54 -11.29 0.22
C GLY A 99 25.40 -10.19 -0.83
N ALA A 100 24.50 -10.40 -1.78
CA ALA A 100 24.30 -9.51 -2.91
C ALA A 100 23.86 -8.10 -2.46
N PRO A 101 24.39 -7.03 -3.09
CA PRO A 101 23.89 -5.67 -2.89
C PRO A 101 22.49 -5.51 -3.49
N TYR A 102 21.82 -4.40 -3.21
CA TYR A 102 20.64 -4.07 -3.99
C TYR A 102 21.04 -3.76 -5.45
N GLY A 103 20.21 -4.20 -6.40
CA GLY A 103 20.38 -3.87 -7.82
C GLY A 103 20.27 -2.35 -8.04
N LYS A 104 20.53 -1.86 -9.25
CA LYS A 104 20.57 -0.43 -9.59
C LYS A 104 19.41 0.37 -8.97
N LEU A 105 19.70 1.15 -7.93
CA LEU A 105 18.74 2.03 -7.25
C LEU A 105 18.70 3.44 -7.87
N GLN A 106 19.75 3.82 -8.61
CA GLN A 106 19.84 5.09 -9.29
C GLN A 106 18.65 5.30 -10.24
N GLY A 107 18.11 6.52 -10.27
CA GLY A 107 16.90 6.89 -11.02
C GLY A 107 15.58 6.50 -10.35
N SER A 108 15.58 5.52 -9.42
CA SER A 108 14.37 5.08 -8.71
C SER A 108 14.30 5.50 -7.24
N ALA A 109 15.41 5.96 -6.66
CA ALA A 109 15.53 6.26 -5.23
C ALA A 109 14.43 7.19 -4.70
N LYS A 110 14.17 8.29 -5.42
CA LYS A 110 13.12 9.26 -5.10
C LYS A 110 11.73 8.62 -5.05
N SER A 111 11.41 7.79 -6.05
CA SER A 111 10.12 7.09 -6.14
C SER A 111 9.94 6.10 -5.00
N ILE A 112 11.00 5.38 -4.64
CA ILE A 112 10.99 4.42 -3.52
C ILE A 112 10.71 5.15 -2.21
N VAL A 113 11.49 6.19 -1.87
CA VAL A 113 11.32 6.91 -0.60
C VAL A 113 9.94 7.54 -0.47
N ARG A 114 9.45 8.19 -1.52
CA ARG A 114 8.10 8.78 -1.52
C ARG A 114 7.01 7.73 -1.35
N ARG A 115 7.16 6.57 -1.98
CA ARG A 115 6.22 5.46 -1.79
C ARG A 115 6.26 4.93 -0.37
N LEU A 116 7.44 4.76 0.23
CA LEU A 116 7.55 4.28 1.60
C LEU A 116 6.99 5.30 2.61
N ALA A 117 7.19 6.58 2.39
CA ALA A 117 6.55 7.64 3.20
C ALA A 117 5.02 7.58 3.11
N LEU A 118 4.49 7.43 1.89
CA LEU A 118 3.05 7.24 1.69
C LEU A 118 2.52 5.99 2.40
N LEU A 119 3.22 4.87 2.29
CA LEU A 119 2.80 3.63 2.96
C LEU A 119 2.91 3.72 4.47
N GLN A 120 3.85 4.50 5.01
CA GLN A 120 3.95 4.76 6.44
C GLN A 120 2.69 5.48 6.96
N ASP A 121 2.29 6.56 6.29
CA ASP A 121 1.09 7.31 6.66
C ASP A 121 -0.17 6.44 6.46
N PHE A 122 -0.26 5.72 5.35
CA PHE A 122 -1.35 4.79 5.07
C PHE A 122 -1.49 3.71 6.15
N ASN A 123 -0.41 2.99 6.47
CA ASN A 123 -0.42 1.93 7.48
C ASN A 123 -0.72 2.46 8.89
N ALA A 124 -0.36 3.70 9.22
CA ALA A 124 -0.69 4.31 10.50
C ALA A 124 -2.21 4.55 10.65
N LEU A 125 -2.90 4.86 9.55
CA LEU A 125 -4.33 5.17 9.54
C LEU A 125 -5.23 3.94 9.53
N MET A 126 -4.82 2.89 8.82
CA MET A 126 -5.68 1.73 8.57
C MET A 126 -6.22 1.07 9.85
N PRO A 127 -5.44 0.89 10.94
CA PRO A 127 -5.98 0.33 12.17
C PRO A 127 -7.11 1.14 12.79
N ALA A 128 -7.12 2.47 12.65
CA ALA A 128 -8.19 3.32 13.16
C ALA A 128 -9.44 3.21 12.26
N LEU A 129 -9.24 3.26 10.94
CA LEU A 129 -10.30 3.10 9.94
C LEU A 129 -11.04 1.76 10.10
N GLN A 130 -10.32 0.68 10.42
CA GLN A 130 -10.90 -0.67 10.54
C GLN A 130 -11.57 -0.95 11.88
N ARG A 131 -11.23 -0.22 12.96
CA ARG A 131 -11.72 -0.50 14.32
C ARG A 131 -12.79 0.48 14.81
N SER A 132 -12.82 1.70 14.27
CA SER A 132 -13.73 2.75 14.72
C SER A 132 -14.72 3.13 13.63
N GLU A 133 -16.00 2.83 13.87
CA GLU A 133 -17.07 3.20 12.94
C GLU A 133 -17.22 4.72 12.81
N ALA A 134 -16.92 5.48 13.87
CA ALA A 134 -16.90 6.93 13.82
C ALA A 134 -15.83 7.45 12.84
N VAL A 135 -14.61 6.90 12.91
CA VAL A 135 -13.51 7.25 11.98
C VAL A 135 -13.85 6.81 10.55
N ALA A 136 -14.41 5.61 10.38
CA ALA A 136 -14.86 5.12 9.09
C ALA A 136 -15.97 6.01 8.50
N GLY A 137 -16.95 6.42 9.31
CA GLY A 137 -18.01 7.34 8.92
C GLY A 137 -17.48 8.72 8.48
N MET A 138 -16.56 9.30 9.25
CA MET A 138 -15.87 10.55 8.87
C MET A 138 -15.13 10.40 7.55
N PHE A 139 -14.38 9.30 7.38
CA PHE A 139 -13.66 9.03 6.14
C PHE A 139 -14.62 8.93 4.94
N ARG A 140 -15.73 8.19 5.07
CA ARG A 140 -16.75 8.09 4.02
C ARG A 140 -17.32 9.46 3.65
N ALA A 141 -17.67 10.28 4.65
CA ALA A 141 -18.19 11.62 4.42
C ALA A 141 -17.17 12.51 3.68
N MET A 142 -15.90 12.44 4.06
CA MET A 142 -14.83 13.18 3.39
C MET A 142 -14.62 12.73 1.94
N VAL A 143 -14.56 11.43 1.68
CA VAL A 143 -14.38 10.89 0.31
C VAL A 143 -15.57 11.28 -0.56
N ALA A 144 -16.79 11.14 -0.07
CA ALA A 144 -18.00 11.53 -0.77
C ALA A 144 -18.06 13.04 -1.08
N ALA A 145 -17.51 13.88 -0.20
CA ALA A 145 -17.43 15.33 -0.41
C ALA A 145 -16.27 15.75 -1.32
N ALA A 146 -15.15 15.02 -1.32
CA ALA A 146 -13.92 15.38 -2.01
C ALA A 146 -13.89 14.96 -3.49
N LEU A 147 -14.60 13.90 -3.86
CA LEU A 147 -14.57 13.34 -5.22
C LEU A 147 -15.87 13.64 -5.96
N PRO A 148 -15.83 14.40 -7.07
CA PRO A 148 -16.97 14.48 -7.98
C PRO A 148 -17.34 13.06 -8.45
N ALA A 149 -18.63 12.75 -8.59
CA ALA A 149 -19.07 11.45 -9.10
C ALA A 149 -18.44 11.09 -10.46
N ALA A 150 -18.07 12.09 -11.27
CA ALA A 150 -17.37 11.91 -12.55
C ALA A 150 -15.91 11.42 -12.41
N ALA A 151 -15.32 11.45 -11.22
CA ALA A 151 -13.98 10.94 -10.94
C ALA A 151 -13.98 9.46 -10.52
N ALA A 152 -15.15 8.85 -10.35
CA ALA A 152 -15.28 7.44 -9.99
C ALA A 152 -14.82 6.54 -11.16
N PRO A 153 -14.12 5.42 -10.90
CA PRO A 153 -13.66 4.49 -11.94
C PRO A 153 -14.78 3.88 -12.79
N ALA A 154 -15.99 3.80 -12.25
CA ALA A 154 -17.17 3.27 -12.92
C ALA A 154 -18.45 3.84 -12.28
N SER A 155 -19.58 3.79 -12.99
CA SER A 155 -20.88 4.29 -12.51
C SER A 155 -21.45 3.53 -11.29
N TRP A 156 -21.02 2.29 -11.06
CA TRP A 156 -21.37 1.51 -9.86
C TRP A 156 -20.39 1.72 -8.70
N TRP A 157 -19.31 2.47 -8.91
CA TRP A 157 -18.30 2.68 -7.87
C TRP A 157 -18.76 3.72 -6.88
N ASP A 158 -18.82 3.37 -5.60
CA ASP A 158 -19.21 4.25 -4.52
C ASP A 158 -18.14 4.27 -3.41
N VAL A 159 -18.44 5.00 -2.34
CA VAL A 159 -17.53 5.16 -1.21
C VAL A 159 -17.23 3.84 -0.49
N GLU A 160 -18.13 2.85 -0.52
CA GLU A 160 -17.86 1.54 0.05
C GLU A 160 -16.84 0.77 -0.78
N CYS A 161 -16.84 0.93 -2.11
CA CYS A 161 -15.78 0.41 -2.97
C CYS A 161 -14.42 1.05 -2.63
N ASP A 162 -14.37 2.35 -2.32
CA ASP A 162 -13.13 3.03 -1.92
C ASP A 162 -12.59 2.49 -0.59
N VAL A 163 -13.46 2.34 0.41
CA VAL A 163 -13.09 1.75 1.72
C VAL A 163 -12.61 0.31 1.55
N ALA A 164 -13.33 -0.51 0.79
CA ALA A 164 -12.94 -1.90 0.51
C ALA A 164 -11.60 -1.98 -0.23
N LEU A 165 -11.36 -1.08 -1.19
CA LEU A 165 -10.07 -1.00 -1.89
C LEU A 165 -8.93 -0.64 -0.94
N MET A 166 -9.12 0.31 -0.02
CA MET A 166 -8.11 0.65 0.99
C MET A 166 -7.83 -0.52 1.94
N VAL A 167 -8.86 -1.17 2.46
CA VAL A 167 -8.70 -2.38 3.28
C VAL A 167 -7.95 -3.47 2.52
N GLY A 168 -8.29 -3.69 1.26
CA GLY A 168 -7.63 -4.66 0.40
C GLY A 168 -6.15 -4.33 0.17
N MET A 169 -5.82 -3.08 -0.17
CA MET A 169 -4.42 -2.67 -0.36
C MET A 169 -3.61 -2.75 0.94
N HIS A 170 -4.24 -2.49 2.09
CA HIS A 170 -3.59 -2.72 3.38
C HIS A 170 -3.29 -4.20 3.60
N ARG A 171 -4.25 -5.09 3.37
CA ARG A 171 -4.09 -6.54 3.56
C ARG A 171 -3.09 -7.17 2.58
N HIS A 172 -3.24 -6.89 1.29
CA HIS A 172 -2.56 -7.62 0.20
C HIS A 172 -1.36 -6.89 -0.40
N GLY A 173 -1.12 -5.66 0.08
CA GLY A 173 -0.10 -4.77 -0.45
C GLY A 173 -0.64 -3.80 -1.50
N TYR A 174 -0.02 -2.62 -1.53
CA TYR A 174 -0.34 -1.54 -2.44
C TYR A 174 -0.30 -1.98 -3.90
N ALA A 175 -1.32 -1.58 -4.66
CA ALA A 175 -1.51 -1.90 -6.07
C ALA A 175 -1.60 -3.39 -6.42
N ASN A 176 -1.78 -4.28 -5.44
CA ASN A 176 -2.05 -5.70 -5.69
C ASN A 176 -3.55 -5.95 -5.96
N TYR A 177 -4.09 -5.29 -6.99
CA TYR A 177 -5.53 -5.30 -7.29
C TYR A 177 -6.07 -6.70 -7.58
N GLU A 178 -5.23 -7.60 -8.07
CA GLU A 178 -5.62 -9.00 -8.30
C GLU A 178 -5.98 -9.68 -6.99
N ALA A 179 -5.09 -9.64 -6.00
CA ALA A 179 -5.34 -10.21 -4.69
C ALA A 179 -6.53 -9.53 -3.98
N VAL A 180 -6.70 -8.21 -4.15
CA VAL A 180 -7.87 -7.49 -3.62
C VAL A 180 -9.17 -8.00 -4.24
N ARG A 181 -9.19 -8.22 -5.56
CA ARG A 181 -10.38 -8.75 -6.27
C ARG A 181 -10.69 -10.20 -5.90
N GLN A 182 -9.68 -10.97 -5.51
CA GLN A 182 -9.83 -12.36 -5.07
C GLN A 182 -10.13 -12.49 -3.57
N ASP A 183 -10.16 -11.39 -2.80
CA ASP A 183 -10.48 -11.43 -1.37
C ASP A 183 -12.00 -11.65 -1.17
N PRO A 184 -12.42 -12.80 -0.59
CA PRO A 184 -13.83 -13.10 -0.38
C PRO A 184 -14.50 -12.12 0.59
N ASP A 185 -13.75 -11.53 1.54
CA ASP A 185 -14.29 -10.58 2.52
C ASP A 185 -14.64 -9.24 1.87
N LEU A 186 -13.98 -8.89 0.76
CA LEU A 186 -14.14 -7.59 0.08
C LEU A 186 -15.07 -7.66 -1.12
N THR A 187 -15.28 -8.87 -1.66
CA THR A 187 -16.07 -9.10 -2.87
C THR A 187 -17.48 -8.52 -2.77
N ALA A 188 -18.12 -8.62 -1.60
CA ALA A 188 -19.46 -8.09 -1.38
C ALA A 188 -19.55 -6.57 -1.61
N ALA A 189 -18.54 -5.82 -1.18
CA ALA A 189 -18.48 -4.36 -1.30
C ALA A 189 -18.20 -3.88 -2.73
N PHE A 190 -17.68 -4.72 -3.62
CA PHE A 190 -17.56 -4.37 -5.04
C PHE A 190 -18.79 -4.78 -5.86
N GLN A 191 -19.56 -5.76 -5.37
CA GLN A 191 -20.68 -6.34 -6.10
C GLN A 191 -22.04 -5.77 -5.72
N HIS A 192 -22.20 -5.13 -4.55
CA HIS A 192 -23.52 -4.66 -4.07
C HIS A 192 -24.16 -3.68 -5.06
N LYS A 193 -23.44 -2.64 -5.48
CA LYS A 193 -23.92 -1.65 -6.46
C LYS A 193 -23.96 -2.18 -7.88
N GLN A 194 -23.03 -3.05 -8.26
CA GLN A 194 -23.08 -3.73 -9.56
C GLN A 194 -24.39 -4.51 -9.70
N ARG A 195 -24.74 -5.32 -8.69
CA ARG A 195 -26.01 -6.07 -8.68
C ARG A 195 -27.21 -5.13 -8.75
N GLN A 196 -27.22 -4.02 -8.02
CA GLN A 196 -28.31 -3.04 -8.07
C GLN A 196 -28.45 -2.40 -9.47
N LEU A 197 -27.33 -2.00 -10.10
CA LEU A 197 -27.34 -1.50 -11.47
C LEU A 197 -27.86 -2.56 -12.44
N TYR A 198 -27.36 -3.80 -12.36
CA TYR A 198 -27.81 -4.89 -13.23
C TYR A 198 -29.29 -5.22 -13.05
N HIS A 199 -29.81 -5.22 -11.82
CA HIS A 199 -31.24 -5.42 -11.57
C HIS A 199 -32.08 -4.28 -12.17
N SER A 200 -31.66 -3.02 -11.97
CA SER A 200 -32.34 -1.84 -12.55
C SER A 200 -32.39 -1.91 -14.08
N LEU A 201 -31.28 -2.30 -14.70
CA LEU A 201 -31.17 -2.52 -16.14
C LEU A 201 -32.04 -3.70 -16.63
N ALA A 202 -32.10 -4.79 -15.87
CA ALA A 202 -32.87 -5.99 -16.21
C ALA A 202 -34.39 -5.81 -16.03
N SER A 203 -34.84 -4.97 -15.10
CA SER A 203 -36.26 -4.71 -14.83
C SER A 203 -36.94 -3.77 -15.84
N GLY A 204 -36.27 -3.40 -16.93
CA GLY A 204 -36.89 -2.56 -17.97
C GLY A 204 -37.15 -1.12 -17.54
N ALA A 205 -36.48 -0.61 -16.51
CA ALA A 205 -36.37 0.84 -16.35
C ALA A 205 -35.62 1.38 -17.58
N PRO A 206 -36.13 2.41 -18.28
CA PRO A 206 -35.53 2.89 -19.53
C PRO A 206 -34.12 3.39 -19.24
N ALA A 207 -33.11 2.60 -19.58
CA ALA A 207 -31.76 3.09 -19.68
C ALA A 207 -31.67 3.90 -20.96
N ALA A 208 -31.13 5.12 -20.89
CA ALA A 208 -30.46 5.66 -22.07
C ALA A 208 -29.49 4.55 -22.55
N ALA A 209 -29.74 4.09 -23.78
CA ALA A 209 -29.28 2.88 -24.45
C ALA A 209 -27.77 2.52 -24.23
N THR A 210 -27.26 1.29 -24.39
CA THR A 210 -27.53 0.25 -25.41
C THR A 210 -26.79 -1.07 -25.02
N PRO A 211 -26.77 -2.15 -25.84
CA PRO A 211 -27.21 -3.49 -25.46
C PRO A 211 -26.13 -4.42 -24.88
N SER A 212 -26.60 -5.39 -24.11
CA SER A 212 -25.88 -6.58 -23.64
C SER A 212 -25.15 -7.28 -24.79
N CYS A 213 -23.81 -7.22 -24.76
CA CYS A 213 -22.97 -8.05 -25.61
C CYS A 213 -22.16 -9.01 -24.72
N SER A 214 -22.10 -10.27 -25.12
CA SER A 214 -21.26 -11.34 -24.54
C SER A 214 -19.79 -10.97 -24.39
N LEU A 215 -19.33 -9.89 -25.04
CA LEU A 215 -18.02 -9.27 -24.88
C LEU A 215 -17.75 -8.72 -23.47
N CYS A 216 -18.78 -8.41 -22.65
CA CYS A 216 -18.58 -7.83 -21.31
C CYS A 216 -18.01 -8.83 -20.28
N LEU A 217 -18.24 -10.13 -20.46
CA LEU A 217 -17.68 -11.17 -19.60
C LEU A 217 -16.21 -11.44 -19.96
N GLU A 218 -15.84 -11.37 -21.24
CA GLU A 218 -14.45 -11.44 -21.70
C GLU A 218 -13.65 -10.17 -21.34
N ARG A 219 -14.31 -9.01 -21.21
CA ARG A 219 -13.65 -7.73 -20.85
C ARG A 219 -13.13 -7.68 -19.41
N TRP A 220 -13.55 -8.60 -18.54
CA TRP A 220 -12.94 -8.81 -17.22
C TRP A 220 -11.52 -9.40 -17.30
N GLN A 221 -11.14 -10.02 -18.42
CA GLN A 221 -9.84 -10.67 -18.59
C GLN A 221 -8.77 -9.78 -19.25
N LEU A 222 -9.13 -8.58 -19.72
CA LEU A 222 -8.18 -7.66 -20.32
C LEU A 222 -7.65 -6.67 -19.28
N PRO A 223 -6.32 -6.45 -19.20
CA PRO A 223 -5.74 -5.48 -18.29
C PRO A 223 -6.13 -4.08 -18.75
N GLN A 224 -7.18 -3.51 -18.16
CA GLN A 224 -7.49 -2.10 -18.33
C GLN A 224 -6.49 -1.30 -17.48
N VAL A 225 -5.35 -1.01 -18.11
CA VAL A 225 -4.43 0.03 -17.66
C VAL A 225 -5.12 1.36 -17.89
N SER A 226 -5.74 1.91 -16.84
CA SER A 226 -6.03 3.34 -16.79
C SER A 226 -6.17 3.77 -15.33
N SER A 227 -5.49 4.86 -15.01
CA SER A 227 -5.23 5.47 -13.70
C SER A 227 -6.18 5.10 -12.56
N SER A 228 -5.64 4.40 -11.56
CA SER A 228 -6.23 4.27 -10.23
C SER A 228 -6.62 5.65 -9.68
N PRO A 229 -7.78 5.80 -9.02
CA PRO A 229 -8.20 7.04 -8.37
C PRO A 229 -7.19 7.52 -7.31
N MET A 230 -6.40 6.60 -6.74
CA MET A 230 -5.28 6.94 -5.86
C MET A 230 -4.16 7.66 -6.62
N ARG A 231 -3.96 7.38 -7.91
CA ARG A 231 -3.03 8.10 -8.77
C ARG A 231 -3.50 9.52 -9.04
N ALA A 232 -4.82 9.77 -9.08
CA ALA A 232 -5.40 11.11 -9.15
C ALA A 232 -5.32 11.85 -7.80
N LEU A 233 -5.61 11.15 -6.70
CA LEU A 233 -5.47 11.66 -5.33
C LEU A 233 -4.01 12.06 -4.99
N LEU A 234 -3.04 11.30 -5.53
CA LEU A 234 -1.60 11.55 -5.34
C LEU A 234 -0.98 12.47 -6.41
N ALA A 235 -1.65 12.69 -7.53
CA ALA A 235 -1.21 13.64 -8.58
C ALA A 235 -1.73 15.07 -8.33
N SER A 236 -2.76 15.22 -7.51
CA SER A 236 -3.26 16.50 -7.02
C SER A 236 -2.19 17.20 -6.17
N ARG A 237 -1.59 18.28 -6.69
CA ARG A 237 -0.69 19.17 -5.94
C ARG A 237 -1.40 20.02 -4.87
N HIS A 238 -2.70 19.78 -4.60
CA HIS A 238 -3.52 20.68 -3.77
C HIS A 238 -4.37 20.00 -2.70
N THR A 239 -4.26 18.71 -2.49
CA THR A 239 -4.89 18.05 -1.34
C THR A 239 -3.84 17.82 -0.28
N ALA A 240 -3.97 18.57 0.81
CA ALA A 240 -3.47 18.27 2.13
C ALA A 240 -3.06 16.79 2.25
N SER A 241 -1.79 16.56 2.60
CA SER A 241 -1.27 15.20 2.81
C SER A 241 -2.28 14.41 3.64
N ILE A 242 -2.41 13.12 3.37
CA ILE A 242 -3.22 12.22 4.21
C ILE A 242 -2.89 12.41 5.71
N GLY A 243 -1.64 12.77 6.04
CA GLY A 243 -1.23 13.16 7.40
C GLY A 243 -1.76 14.52 7.90
N GLU A 244 -2.04 15.47 7.02
CA GLU A 244 -2.66 16.75 7.36
C GLU A 244 -4.17 16.60 7.61
N LEU A 245 -4.83 15.65 6.93
CA LEU A 245 -6.22 15.26 7.20
C LEU A 245 -6.35 14.55 8.56
N TYR A 246 -5.40 13.68 8.89
CA TYR A 246 -5.32 13.04 10.21
C TYR A 246 -5.12 14.06 11.35
N TRP A 247 -4.20 15.00 11.17
CA TRP A 247 -3.96 16.07 12.14
C TRP A 247 -5.20 16.92 12.43
N ARG A 248 -5.97 17.27 11.39
CA ARG A 248 -7.22 18.04 11.54
C ARG A 248 -8.32 17.24 12.23
N ALA A 249 -8.44 15.94 11.95
CA ALA A 249 -9.40 15.07 12.63
C ALA A 249 -9.07 14.91 14.11
N GLN A 250 -7.79 14.85 14.47
CA GLN A 250 -7.35 14.74 15.86
C GLN A 250 -7.63 16.02 16.66
N GLN A 251 -7.42 17.20 16.06
CA GLN A 251 -7.74 18.51 16.68
C GLN A 251 -9.23 18.70 16.98
N GLN A 252 -10.14 18.07 16.20
CA GLN A 252 -11.58 18.16 16.41
C GLN A 252 -12.12 17.21 17.49
N LEU A 253 -11.36 16.19 17.88
CA LEU A 253 -11.74 15.25 18.94
C LEU A 253 -11.28 15.73 20.34
N GLU A 254 -10.41 16.74 20.39
CA GLU A 254 -9.87 17.32 21.63
C GLU A 254 -10.63 18.59 22.10
N GLN A 255 -11.72 18.96 21.41
CA GLN A 255 -12.65 20.03 21.78
C GLN A 255 -14.03 19.47 22.15
#